data_AF-A0A2A4FKH1-F1
#
_entry.id   AF-A0A2A4FKH1-F1
#
_cell.length_a   1.000
_cell.length_b   1.000
_cell.length_c   1.000
_cell.angle_alpha   90.00
_cell.angle_beta   90.00
_cell.angle_gamma   90.00
#
_symmetry.space_group_name_H-M   'P 1'
#
loop_
_entity.id
_entity.type
_entity.pdbx_description
1 polymer ?
#
loop_
_entity_poly.entity_id
_entity_poly.type
_entity_poly.pdbx_seq_one_letter_code
_entity_poly.pdbx_strand_id
1 'polypeptide(L)'
;MNETLETIEFKEIPGEIPNRGLLQADINLYGLTYMQEVSDAYATAPGQPPGAHPGIHLEPGIWLHVPLTTDPANAQTVARLATIPHGTSILMQGRVFPPFNAPPSFAHESIVPFPIGNPGHTFPPGDFPEMNLSIPSAFRTPPQDIPNVTQAWVDNPNVVLQNGLAGKHVISTTTLHIETKSAQITGGGTSNISFLQGAAGGPNADAARVDATFWIETVQLPDGARKRQLQYTQRVILDFNGLSWPHVSVATLEKI
;
A
#
# COMPACT_ATOMS: atom_id res chain seq x y z
N MET A 1 14.53 2.87 1.20
CA MET A 1 13.90 1.95 0.22
C MET A 1 14.63 0.63 0.31
N ASN A 2 13.90 -0.47 0.38
CA ASN A 2 14.44 -1.83 0.33
C ASN A 2 13.79 -2.58 -0.83
N GLU A 3 14.48 -3.59 -1.34
CA GLU A 3 13.89 -4.58 -2.23
C GLU A 3 13.30 -5.70 -1.38
N THR A 4 12.10 -6.17 -1.73
CA THR A 4 11.34 -7.07 -0.86
C THR A 4 10.81 -8.28 -1.62
N LEU A 5 10.68 -9.38 -0.89
CA LEU A 5 9.90 -10.55 -1.30
C LEU A 5 8.56 -10.47 -0.59
N GLU A 6 7.48 -10.70 -1.33
CA GLU A 6 6.13 -10.53 -0.80
C GLU A 6 5.21 -11.69 -1.20
N THR A 7 4.39 -12.12 -0.25
CA THR A 7 3.27 -13.04 -0.49
C THR A 7 2.00 -12.44 0.10
N ILE A 8 0.90 -12.53 -0.64
CA ILE A 8 -0.44 -12.21 -0.13
C ILE A 8 -1.34 -13.41 -0.36
N GLU A 9 -1.85 -13.98 0.73
CA GLU A 9 -2.88 -15.02 0.68
C GLU A 9 -4.25 -14.38 0.86
N PHE A 10 -5.22 -14.77 0.02
CA PHE A 10 -6.63 -14.40 0.18
C PHE A 10 -7.47 -15.65 0.38
N LYS A 11 -8.39 -15.60 1.35
CA LYS A 11 -9.34 -16.67 1.62
C LYS A 11 -10.75 -16.10 1.79
N GLU A 12 -11.70 -16.71 1.11
CA GLU A 12 -13.10 -16.31 1.19
C GLU A 12 -13.65 -16.48 2.62
N ILE A 13 -14.39 -15.46 3.09
CA ILE A 13 -15.26 -15.57 4.26
C ILE A 13 -16.58 -16.16 3.76
N PRO A 14 -16.93 -17.41 4.13
CA PRO A 14 -18.11 -18.05 3.57
C PRO A 14 -19.39 -17.42 4.11
N GLY A 15 -20.30 -17.09 3.19
CA GLY A 15 -21.63 -16.60 3.52
C GLY A 15 -21.73 -15.09 3.75
N GLU A 16 -22.89 -14.68 4.24
CA GLU A 16 -23.22 -13.27 4.50
C GLU A 16 -22.64 -12.79 5.84
N ILE A 17 -22.15 -11.55 5.87
CA ILE A 17 -21.70 -10.86 7.08
C ILE A 17 -22.75 -9.80 7.41
N PRO A 18 -23.74 -10.11 8.28
CA PRO A 18 -24.86 -9.21 8.54
C PRO A 18 -24.44 -7.98 9.36
N ASN A 19 -24.93 -6.81 8.96
CA ASN A 19 -24.72 -5.54 9.65
C ASN A 19 -26.06 -4.84 9.91
N ARG A 20 -26.19 -4.26 11.12
CA ARG A 20 -27.44 -3.63 11.57
C ARG A 20 -27.61 -2.22 11.03
N GLY A 21 -28.80 -1.91 10.56
CA GLY A 21 -29.20 -0.57 10.13
C GLY A 21 -30.26 0.05 11.06
N LEU A 22 -30.12 1.35 11.34
CA LEU A 22 -31.18 2.16 11.98
C LEU A 22 -31.86 3.09 10.95
N LEU A 23 -31.06 3.83 10.20
CA LEU A 23 -31.54 4.81 9.19
C LEU A 23 -31.69 4.21 7.79
N GLN A 24 -31.27 2.96 7.61
CA GLN A 24 -31.56 2.10 6.48
C GLN A 24 -31.82 0.67 6.99
N ALA A 25 -32.32 -0.22 6.14
CA ALA A 25 -32.47 -1.63 6.51
C ALA A 25 -31.10 -2.28 6.78
N ASP A 26 -31.13 -3.45 7.45
CA ASP A 26 -29.95 -4.29 7.60
C ASP A 26 -29.34 -4.60 6.22
N ILE A 27 -28.02 -4.70 6.18
CA ILE A 27 -27.25 -5.04 4.98
C ILE A 27 -26.39 -6.27 5.24
N ASN A 28 -26.09 -7.00 4.18
CA ASN A 28 -25.11 -8.09 4.21
C ASN A 28 -23.85 -7.64 3.48
N LEU A 29 -22.70 -7.78 4.15
CA LEU A 29 -21.39 -7.65 3.52
C LEU A 29 -20.91 -9.03 3.07
N TYR A 30 -19.94 -9.02 2.16
CA TYR A 30 -19.18 -10.22 1.78
C TYR A 30 -17.71 -9.91 1.86
N GLY A 31 -16.84 -10.90 2.07
CA GLY A 31 -15.45 -10.58 2.29
C GLY A 31 -14.45 -11.70 2.10
N LEU A 32 -13.19 -11.31 2.18
CA LEU A 32 -12.03 -12.18 2.18
C LEU A 32 -11.22 -11.87 3.44
N THR A 33 -10.69 -12.88 4.13
CA THR A 33 -9.52 -12.68 4.97
C THR A 33 -8.29 -12.61 4.09
N TYR A 34 -7.27 -11.85 4.49
CA TYR A 34 -5.96 -11.90 3.86
C TYR A 34 -4.83 -11.92 4.88
N MET A 35 -3.69 -12.45 4.46
CA MET A 35 -2.42 -12.35 5.15
C MET A 35 -1.37 -11.85 4.16
N GLN A 36 -0.71 -10.74 4.48
CA GLN A 36 0.42 -10.21 3.72
C GLN A 36 1.70 -10.43 4.51
N GLU A 37 2.68 -11.06 3.88
CA GLU A 37 4.02 -11.30 4.42
C GLU A 37 5.05 -10.63 3.54
N VAL A 38 5.94 -9.84 4.14
CA VAL A 38 7.02 -9.14 3.43
C VAL A 38 8.34 -9.42 4.13
N SER A 39 9.34 -9.82 3.35
CA SER A 39 10.72 -10.06 3.78
C SER A 39 11.70 -9.23 2.96
N ASP A 40 12.85 -8.92 3.53
CA ASP A 40 13.92 -8.22 2.82
C ASP A 40 14.60 -9.13 1.78
N ALA A 41 14.74 -8.69 0.53
CA ALA A 41 15.24 -9.54 -0.56
C ALA A 41 16.74 -9.83 -0.49
N TYR A 42 17.52 -9.06 0.29
CA TYR A 42 18.99 -9.15 0.30
C TYR A 42 19.59 -9.31 1.70
N ALA A 43 18.88 -8.87 2.74
CA ALA A 43 19.34 -9.03 4.10
C ALA A 43 19.42 -10.51 4.49
N THR A 44 20.45 -10.85 5.26
CA THR A 44 20.62 -12.18 5.86
C THR A 44 20.61 -12.04 7.37
N ALA A 45 19.98 -12.99 8.06
CA ALA A 45 19.96 -13.01 9.52
C ALA A 45 20.89 -14.11 10.05
N PRO A 46 21.77 -13.81 11.03
CA PRO A 46 22.62 -14.82 11.65
C PRO A 46 21.80 -15.99 12.20
N GLY A 47 22.21 -17.21 11.86
CA GLY A 47 21.55 -18.44 12.33
C GLY A 47 20.30 -18.86 11.54
N GLN A 48 19.95 -18.17 10.45
CA GLN A 48 18.88 -18.61 9.55
C GLN A 48 19.41 -19.56 8.45
N PRO A 49 18.56 -20.47 7.92
CA PRO A 49 18.93 -21.34 6.82
C PRO A 49 19.41 -20.56 5.58
N PRO A 50 20.25 -21.16 4.71
CA PRO A 50 20.56 -20.55 3.41
C PRO A 50 19.29 -20.23 2.62
N GLY A 51 19.17 -18.99 2.14
CA GLY A 51 18.00 -18.51 1.40
C GLY A 51 16.81 -18.05 2.27
N ALA A 52 16.96 -18.06 3.60
CA ALA A 52 15.97 -17.44 4.48
C ALA A 52 16.22 -15.93 4.59
N HIS A 53 15.15 -15.18 4.37
CA HIS A 53 15.13 -13.73 4.38
C HIS A 53 14.41 -13.23 5.65
N PRO A 54 14.95 -12.24 6.38
CA PRO A 54 14.29 -11.73 7.57
C PRO A 54 12.96 -11.07 7.19
N GLY A 55 11.89 -11.50 7.86
CA GLY A 55 10.58 -10.87 7.76
C GLY A 55 10.64 -9.44 8.30
N ILE A 56 10.11 -8.49 7.52
CA ILE A 56 10.03 -7.07 7.88
C ILE A 56 8.58 -6.62 8.11
N HIS A 57 7.60 -7.41 7.62
CA HIS A 57 6.19 -7.09 7.77
C HIS A 57 5.32 -8.36 7.76
N LEU A 58 4.28 -8.37 8.60
CA LEU A 58 3.24 -9.40 8.66
C LEU A 58 1.91 -8.70 8.97
N GLU A 59 0.98 -8.70 8.03
CA GLU A 59 -0.27 -7.97 8.15
C GLU A 59 -1.47 -8.89 7.88
N PRO A 60 -2.19 -9.31 8.94
CA PRO A 60 -3.51 -9.90 8.78
C PRO A 60 -4.58 -8.83 8.59
N GLY A 61 -5.60 -9.16 7.81
CA GLY A 61 -6.75 -8.29 7.65
C GLY A 61 -7.94 -8.93 6.94
N ILE A 62 -8.92 -8.09 6.62
CA ILE A 62 -10.08 -8.45 5.81
C ILE A 62 -10.34 -7.43 4.71
N TRP A 63 -10.81 -7.92 3.58
CA TRP A 63 -11.47 -7.14 2.55
C TRP A 63 -12.97 -7.35 2.65
N LEU A 64 -13.73 -6.27 2.55
CA LEU A 64 -15.19 -6.28 2.55
C LEU A 64 -15.71 -5.65 1.26
N HIS A 65 -16.63 -6.34 0.63
CA HIS A 65 -17.57 -5.78 -0.34
C HIS A 65 -18.75 -5.22 0.44
N VAL A 66 -19.01 -3.93 0.26
CA VAL A 66 -20.12 -3.22 0.89
C VAL A 66 -21.13 -2.89 -0.21
N PRO A 67 -22.38 -3.37 -0.10
CA PRO A 67 -23.41 -3.08 -1.09
C PRO A 67 -23.75 -1.59 -1.13
N LEU A 68 -24.56 -1.17 -2.09
CA LEU A 68 -25.13 0.17 -2.11
C LEU A 68 -25.84 0.46 -0.77
N THR A 69 -25.59 1.66 -0.23
CA THR A 69 -26.24 2.14 1.00
C THR A 69 -27.06 3.38 0.70
N THR A 70 -28.19 3.55 1.39
CA THR A 70 -29.03 4.75 1.31
C THR A 70 -28.75 5.73 2.46
N ASP A 71 -28.23 5.24 3.59
CA ASP A 71 -27.80 6.07 4.71
C ASP A 71 -26.55 5.46 5.40
N PRO A 72 -25.35 6.05 5.22
CA PRO A 72 -25.06 7.16 4.30
C PRO A 72 -25.30 6.74 2.84
N ALA A 73 -25.70 7.68 1.97
CA ALA A 73 -25.92 7.38 0.56
C ALA A 73 -24.58 7.15 -0.18
N ASN A 74 -24.26 5.89 -0.47
CA ASN A 74 -23.08 5.51 -1.24
C ASN A 74 -23.44 4.48 -2.31
N ALA A 75 -22.80 4.60 -3.47
CA ALA A 75 -22.69 3.47 -4.39
C ALA A 75 -21.95 2.31 -3.69
N GLN A 76 -21.97 1.12 -4.28
CA GLN A 76 -21.18 -0.02 -3.80
C GLN A 76 -19.71 0.38 -3.55
N THR A 77 -19.17 0.01 -2.39
CA THR A 77 -17.79 0.28 -2.00
C THR A 77 -17.04 -1.01 -1.65
N VAL A 78 -15.73 -0.86 -1.45
CA VAL A 78 -14.89 -1.88 -0.81
C VAL A 78 -14.20 -1.28 0.41
N ALA A 79 -13.93 -2.10 1.41
CA ALA A 79 -13.16 -1.73 2.58
C ALA A 79 -12.04 -2.73 2.86
N ARG A 80 -10.88 -2.25 3.32
CA ARG A 80 -9.75 -3.04 3.82
C ARG A 80 -9.53 -2.68 5.28
N LEU A 81 -9.61 -3.67 6.16
CA LEU A 81 -9.30 -3.54 7.58
C LEU A 81 -8.04 -4.36 7.87
N ALA A 82 -7.08 -3.77 8.57
CA ALA A 82 -5.81 -4.44 8.86
C ALA A 82 -5.25 -4.07 10.23
N THR A 83 -4.45 -4.97 10.80
CA THR A 83 -3.60 -4.69 11.96
C THR A 83 -2.14 -4.87 11.58
N ILE A 84 -1.35 -3.83 11.83
CA ILE A 84 0.00 -3.66 11.33
C ILE A 84 0.97 -3.85 12.50
N PRO A 85 2.03 -4.67 12.35
CA PRO A 85 2.92 -5.06 13.46
C PRO A 85 3.76 -3.90 14.00
N HIS A 86 3.76 -2.77 13.29
CA HIS A 86 4.35 -1.51 13.74
C HIS A 86 3.50 -0.76 14.78
N GLY A 87 2.34 -1.30 15.18
CA GLY A 87 1.49 -0.72 16.22
C GLY A 87 0.37 0.19 15.69
N THR A 88 -0.14 -0.13 14.50
CA THR A 88 -1.24 0.63 13.88
C THR A 88 -2.34 -0.33 13.45
N SER A 89 -3.60 0.08 13.52
CA SER A 89 -4.69 -0.55 12.77
C SER A 89 -5.28 0.44 11.77
N ILE A 90 -5.74 -0.05 10.63
CA ILE A 90 -6.33 0.79 9.57
C ILE A 90 -7.70 0.30 9.16
N LEU A 91 -8.56 1.24 8.76
CA LEU A 91 -9.76 1.03 7.97
C LEU A 91 -9.67 1.93 6.75
N MET A 92 -9.46 1.34 5.59
CA MET A 92 -9.44 2.01 4.29
C MET A 92 -10.73 1.69 3.55
N GLN A 93 -11.34 2.70 2.94
CA GLN A 93 -12.57 2.55 2.17
C GLN A 93 -12.42 3.16 0.79
N GLY A 94 -13.15 2.65 -0.20
CA GLY A 94 -13.10 3.20 -1.53
C GLY A 94 -13.91 2.42 -2.55
N ARG A 95 -13.48 2.46 -3.81
CA ARG A 95 -14.29 2.02 -4.95
C ARG A 95 -13.55 1.06 -5.86
N VAL A 96 -14.34 0.24 -6.54
CA VAL A 96 -13.91 -0.55 -7.70
C VAL A 96 -14.32 0.21 -8.95
N PHE A 97 -13.39 0.45 -9.86
CA PHE A 97 -13.67 1.07 -11.15
C PHE A 97 -14.02 0.02 -12.21
N PRO A 98 -14.85 0.36 -13.21
CA PRO A 98 -15.12 -0.54 -14.33
C PRO A 98 -13.82 -1.02 -14.99
N PRO A 99 -13.75 -2.30 -15.40
CA PRO A 99 -12.56 -2.82 -16.05
C PRO A 99 -12.33 -2.17 -17.42
N PHE A 100 -11.07 -2.05 -17.82
CA PHE A 100 -10.65 -1.53 -19.12
C PHE A 100 -9.55 -2.42 -19.74
N ASN A 101 -9.41 -2.38 -21.07
CA ASN A 101 -8.55 -3.28 -21.83
C ASN A 101 -7.23 -2.59 -22.24
N ALA A 102 -6.46 -2.15 -21.25
CA ALA A 102 -5.16 -1.52 -21.46
C ALA A 102 -4.30 -1.61 -20.19
N PRO A 103 -2.98 -1.40 -20.27
CA PRO A 103 -2.15 -1.19 -19.09
C PRO A 103 -2.68 -0.04 -18.22
N PRO A 104 -2.57 -0.13 -16.89
CA PRO A 104 -2.84 1.02 -16.03
C PRO A 104 -1.83 2.15 -16.27
N SER A 105 -2.27 3.38 -16.03
CA SER A 105 -1.37 4.53 -15.91
C SER A 105 -0.97 4.70 -14.45
N PHE A 106 0.33 4.76 -14.19
CA PHE A 106 0.85 5.04 -12.86
C PHE A 106 1.16 6.53 -12.74
N ALA A 107 0.46 7.22 -11.83
CA ALA A 107 0.82 8.58 -11.47
C ALA A 107 2.21 8.61 -10.81
N HIS A 108 2.89 9.75 -10.89
CA HIS A 108 4.13 9.96 -10.14
C HIS A 108 3.85 9.85 -8.65
N GLU A 109 4.59 9.00 -7.94
CA GLU A 109 4.52 8.88 -6.49
C GLU A 109 5.83 9.40 -5.88
N SER A 110 5.73 10.26 -4.87
CA SER A 110 6.92 10.89 -4.27
C SER A 110 7.09 10.44 -2.83
N ILE A 111 8.33 10.21 -2.44
CA ILE A 111 8.71 9.94 -1.05
C ILE A 111 9.26 11.19 -0.33
N VAL A 112 9.22 12.35 -0.98
CA VAL A 112 9.76 13.59 -0.42
C VAL A 112 8.86 14.08 0.72
N PRO A 113 9.38 14.32 1.93
CA PRO A 113 8.62 14.89 3.03
C PRO A 113 8.13 16.29 2.72
N PHE A 114 7.02 16.64 3.36
CA PHE A 114 6.40 17.96 3.24
C PHE A 114 5.90 18.42 4.62
N PRO A 115 5.74 19.74 4.88
CA PRO A 115 5.17 20.22 6.13
C PRO A 115 3.76 19.66 6.35
N ILE A 116 3.45 19.25 7.58
CA ILE A 116 2.14 18.67 7.92
C ILE A 116 1.02 19.62 7.46
N GLY A 117 0.05 19.07 6.72
CA GLY A 117 -1.08 19.81 6.17
C GLY A 117 -0.79 20.63 4.90
N ASN A 118 0.44 20.58 4.36
CA ASN A 118 0.83 21.31 3.15
C ASN A 118 1.57 20.41 2.13
N PRO A 119 0.88 19.43 1.51
CA PRO A 119 1.48 18.49 0.56
C PRO A 119 1.99 19.13 -0.73
N GLY A 120 1.63 20.38 -1.02
CA GLY A 120 2.12 21.11 -2.20
C GLY A 120 3.42 21.88 -1.95
N HIS A 121 3.92 21.92 -0.71
CA HIS A 121 5.16 22.62 -0.40
C HIS A 121 6.37 21.81 -0.84
N THR A 122 7.29 22.47 -1.53
CA THR A 122 8.55 21.88 -1.99
C THR A 122 9.70 22.41 -1.15
N PHE A 123 10.55 21.50 -0.65
CA PHE A 123 11.82 21.88 -0.04
C PHE A 123 12.90 22.17 -1.10
N PRO A 124 13.89 23.03 -0.79
CA PRO A 124 15.09 23.18 -1.60
C PRO A 124 15.76 21.85 -1.96
N PRO A 125 16.36 21.74 -3.15
CA PRO A 125 17.18 20.59 -3.50
C PRO A 125 18.29 20.37 -2.48
N GLY A 126 18.38 19.15 -1.94
CA GLY A 126 19.42 18.77 -0.98
C GLY A 126 19.02 18.85 0.49
N ASP A 127 17.80 19.31 0.83
CA ASP A 127 17.29 19.27 2.21
C ASP A 127 17.17 17.84 2.77
N PHE A 128 17.04 16.85 1.87
CA PHE A 128 17.03 15.42 2.19
C PHE A 128 18.13 14.69 1.39
N PRO A 129 19.42 14.83 1.79
CA PRO A 129 20.54 14.25 1.04
C PRO A 129 20.47 12.72 0.95
N GLU A 130 19.79 12.05 1.90
CA GLU A 130 19.59 10.60 1.93
C GLU A 130 18.78 10.07 0.73
N MET A 131 18.01 10.92 0.05
CA MET A 131 17.28 10.53 -1.16
C MET A 131 18.16 10.48 -2.41
N ASN A 132 19.37 11.04 -2.35
CA ASN A 132 20.32 10.92 -3.43
C ASN A 132 21.19 9.67 -3.18
N LEU A 133 21.05 8.65 -4.02
CA LEU A 133 21.78 7.39 -3.88
C LEU A 133 23.30 7.55 -3.97
N SER A 134 23.78 8.61 -4.65
CA SER A 134 25.21 8.94 -4.75
C SER A 134 25.78 9.57 -3.48
N ILE A 135 24.93 10.02 -2.55
CA ILE A 135 25.35 10.58 -1.27
C ILE A 135 25.28 9.49 -0.20
N PRO A 136 26.41 9.16 0.46
CA PRO A 136 26.40 8.25 1.61
C PRO A 136 25.51 8.81 2.73
N SER A 137 24.68 7.96 3.31
CA SER A 137 23.81 8.32 4.43
C SER A 137 23.70 7.18 5.43
N ALA A 138 23.67 7.52 6.72
CA ALA A 138 23.37 6.58 7.79
C ALA A 138 21.86 6.34 7.98
N PHE A 139 21.02 7.15 7.32
CA PHE A 139 19.56 7.11 7.40
C PHE A 139 18.91 6.29 6.28
N ARG A 140 19.71 5.65 5.43
CA ARG A 140 19.26 4.81 4.31
C ARG A 140 20.02 3.50 4.31
N THR A 141 19.36 2.43 3.86
CA THR A 141 19.98 1.14 3.55
C THR A 141 21.17 1.34 2.61
N PRO A 142 22.35 0.81 2.96
CA PRO A 142 23.56 0.97 2.15
C PRO A 142 23.38 0.42 0.72
N PRO A 143 23.91 1.08 -0.32
CA PRO A 143 23.72 0.64 -1.72
C PRO A 143 24.10 -0.82 -2.00
N GLN A 144 25.11 -1.36 -1.31
CA GLN A 144 25.51 -2.76 -1.47
C GLN A 144 24.44 -3.77 -1.02
N ASP A 145 23.53 -3.35 -0.15
CA ASP A 145 22.45 -4.19 0.39
C ASP A 145 21.14 -4.02 -0.41
N ILE A 146 21.11 -3.13 -1.40
CA ILE A 146 19.97 -2.86 -2.30
C ILE A 146 20.45 -2.71 -3.76
N PRO A 147 21.08 -3.75 -4.33
CA PRO A 147 21.89 -3.64 -5.54
C PRO A 147 21.12 -3.22 -6.81
N ASN A 148 19.78 -3.35 -6.86
CA ASN A 148 19.00 -2.93 -8.04
C ASN A 148 18.24 -1.62 -7.83
N VAL A 149 18.27 -1.03 -6.64
CA VAL A 149 17.59 0.25 -6.39
C VAL A 149 18.31 1.36 -7.15
N THR A 150 17.58 2.00 -8.06
CA THR A 150 18.09 3.11 -8.89
C THR A 150 17.57 4.45 -8.41
N GLN A 151 18.23 5.55 -8.80
CA GLN A 151 17.76 6.90 -8.44
C GLN A 151 16.34 7.15 -8.96
N ALA A 152 16.01 6.65 -10.15
CA ALA A 152 14.67 6.78 -10.72
C ALA A 152 13.59 6.10 -9.85
N TRP A 153 13.92 5.03 -9.13
CA TRP A 153 13.00 4.37 -8.21
C TRP A 153 12.83 5.15 -6.91
N VAL A 154 13.89 5.82 -6.44
CA VAL A 154 13.83 6.70 -5.27
C VAL A 154 13.01 7.95 -5.59
N ASP A 155 13.22 8.55 -6.76
CA ASP A 155 12.50 9.74 -7.22
C ASP A 155 11.00 9.43 -7.46
N ASN A 156 10.72 8.25 -8.02
CA ASN A 156 9.37 7.79 -8.29
C ASN A 156 9.25 6.25 -8.15
N PRO A 157 8.80 5.73 -7.00
CA PRO A 157 8.67 4.29 -6.78
C PRO A 157 7.75 3.60 -7.81
N ASN A 158 6.75 4.32 -8.34
CA ASN A 158 5.83 3.74 -9.33
C ASN A 158 6.50 3.37 -10.67
N VAL A 159 7.75 3.79 -10.92
CA VAL A 159 8.56 3.27 -12.04
C VAL A 159 8.75 1.75 -11.94
N VAL A 160 8.83 1.19 -10.72
CA VAL A 160 8.91 -0.26 -10.50
C VAL A 160 7.69 -0.99 -11.07
N LEU A 161 6.51 -0.39 -10.95
CA LEU A 161 5.27 -0.96 -11.50
C LEU A 161 5.29 -0.96 -13.04
N GLN A 162 5.77 0.11 -13.65
CA GLN A 162 5.94 0.17 -15.11
C GLN A 162 6.91 -0.91 -15.60
N ASN A 163 8.00 -1.16 -14.86
CA ASN A 163 8.95 -2.22 -15.17
C ASN A 163 8.32 -3.62 -15.02
N GLY A 164 7.42 -3.80 -14.06
CA GLY A 164 6.67 -5.06 -13.85
C GLY A 164 5.79 -5.48 -15.04
N LEU A 165 5.50 -4.54 -15.96
CA LEU A 165 4.74 -4.77 -17.19
C LEU A 165 5.64 -5.08 -18.40
N ALA A 166 6.96 -4.96 -18.28
CA ALA A 166 7.87 -5.14 -19.40
C ALA A 166 7.72 -6.54 -20.03
N GLY A 167 7.56 -6.58 -21.36
CA GLY A 167 7.37 -7.81 -22.13
C GLY A 167 5.98 -8.45 -21.99
N LYS A 168 5.07 -7.89 -21.21
CA LYS A 168 3.69 -8.39 -21.03
C LYS A 168 2.71 -7.58 -21.90
N HIS A 169 1.70 -8.25 -22.44
CA HIS A 169 0.55 -7.60 -23.06
C HIS A 169 -0.63 -7.60 -22.08
N VAL A 170 -1.04 -6.43 -21.59
CA VAL A 170 -2.15 -6.30 -20.65
C VAL A 170 -3.47 -6.43 -21.40
N ILE A 171 -4.24 -7.48 -21.07
CA ILE A 171 -5.54 -7.78 -21.70
C ILE A 171 -6.65 -6.99 -21.01
N SER A 172 -6.65 -6.96 -19.68
CA SER A 172 -7.65 -6.25 -18.89
C SER A 172 -7.10 -5.85 -17.54
N THR A 173 -7.60 -4.72 -17.03
CA THR A 173 -7.24 -4.15 -15.74
C THR A 173 -8.51 -3.74 -15.01
N THR A 174 -8.62 -4.14 -13.74
CA THR A 174 -9.62 -3.64 -12.79
C THR A 174 -8.89 -2.84 -11.72
N THR A 175 -9.34 -1.61 -11.46
CA THR A 175 -8.71 -0.74 -10.46
C THR A 175 -9.54 -0.68 -9.20
N LEU A 176 -8.88 -0.81 -8.05
CA LEU A 176 -9.43 -0.48 -6.75
C LEU A 176 -8.64 0.71 -6.21
N HIS A 177 -9.33 1.73 -5.72
CA HIS A 177 -8.71 2.83 -4.98
C HIS A 177 -9.37 2.92 -3.62
N ILE A 178 -8.56 2.91 -2.55
CA ILE A 178 -9.02 2.93 -1.17
C ILE A 178 -8.14 3.83 -0.31
N GLU A 179 -8.76 4.49 0.67
CA GLU A 179 -8.08 5.43 1.55
C GLU A 179 -8.70 5.45 2.95
N THR A 180 -7.88 5.77 3.94
CA THR A 180 -8.30 5.96 5.35
C THR A 180 -9.09 7.25 5.57
N LYS A 181 -8.97 8.21 4.65
CA LYS A 181 -9.62 9.53 4.76
C LYS A 181 -10.13 9.97 3.39
N SER A 182 -11.38 9.63 3.08
CA SER A 182 -12.02 10.01 1.82
C SER A 182 -12.89 11.25 1.96
N ALA A 183 -12.87 12.09 0.93
CA ALA A 183 -13.83 13.19 0.80
C ALA A 183 -15.22 12.71 0.32
N GLN A 184 -15.30 11.50 -0.25
CA GLN A 184 -16.52 10.97 -0.89
C GLN A 184 -17.23 9.92 -0.05
N ILE A 185 -16.48 9.16 0.77
CA ILE A 185 -17.01 8.07 1.60
C ILE A 185 -16.67 8.38 3.05
N THR A 186 -17.69 8.49 3.90
CA THR A 186 -17.52 8.76 5.33
C THR A 186 -16.98 7.55 6.09
N GLY A 187 -16.24 7.80 7.17
CA GLY A 187 -15.60 6.76 7.99
C GLY A 187 -14.16 6.49 7.54
N GLY A 188 -13.58 5.38 8.02
CA GLY A 188 -12.16 5.08 7.83
C GLY A 188 -11.28 5.65 8.94
N GLY A 189 -9.99 5.37 8.86
CA GLY A 189 -8.99 5.98 9.71
C GLY A 189 -7.82 5.07 10.02
N THR A 190 -6.92 5.61 10.82
CA THR A 190 -5.80 4.91 11.44
C THR A 190 -5.99 4.97 12.97
N SER A 191 -5.46 3.99 13.68
CA SER A 191 -5.39 4.00 15.14
C SER A 191 -4.02 3.51 15.57
N ASN A 192 -3.29 4.36 16.29
CA ASN A 192 -1.90 4.15 16.64
C ASN A 192 -1.73 3.79 18.12
N ILE A 193 -0.74 2.96 18.45
CA ILE A 193 -0.32 2.75 19.83
C ILE A 193 0.31 4.02 20.42
N SER A 194 0.37 4.08 21.76
CA SER A 194 0.88 5.24 22.49
C SER A 194 2.30 5.65 22.09
N PHE A 195 3.15 4.68 21.72
CA PHE A 195 4.51 4.99 21.26
C PHE A 195 4.48 5.87 20.00
N LEU A 196 3.68 5.52 18.99
CA LEU A 196 3.59 6.28 17.74
C LEU A 196 2.94 7.64 17.97
N GLN A 197 1.82 7.67 18.72
CA GLN A 197 1.07 8.89 19.02
C GLN A 197 1.89 9.89 19.85
N GLY A 198 2.82 9.41 20.66
CA GLY A 198 3.63 10.22 21.57
C GLY A 198 2.82 10.83 22.72
N ALA A 199 3.36 11.91 23.28
CA ALA A 199 2.79 12.62 24.43
C ALA A 199 2.83 14.14 24.18
N ALA A 200 2.99 14.96 25.23
CA ALA A 200 2.99 16.42 25.12
C ALA A 200 4.04 17.00 24.16
N GLY A 201 5.12 16.27 23.85
CA GLY A 201 6.16 16.66 22.89
C GLY A 201 5.82 16.39 21.41
N GLY A 202 4.65 15.83 21.11
CA GLY A 202 4.26 15.40 19.78
C GLY A 202 4.50 13.90 19.53
N PRO A 203 4.14 13.41 18.33
CA PRO A 203 4.26 12.00 17.97
C PRO A 203 5.70 11.58 17.68
N ASN A 204 6.00 10.31 17.93
CA ASN A 204 7.26 9.71 17.47
C ASN A 204 7.21 9.38 15.97
N ALA A 205 6.06 8.90 15.49
CA ALA A 205 5.77 8.61 14.08
C ALA A 205 4.27 8.29 13.91
N ASP A 206 3.41 9.30 13.93
CA ASP A 206 1.95 9.09 13.84
C ASP A 206 1.57 8.64 12.43
N ALA A 207 1.09 7.41 12.25
CA ALA A 207 0.55 6.98 10.97
C ALA A 207 -0.78 7.69 10.73
N ALA A 208 -0.74 8.85 10.07
CA ALA A 208 -1.85 9.79 9.98
C ALA A 208 -2.82 9.48 8.83
N ARG A 209 -2.31 8.88 7.75
CA ARG A 209 -3.11 8.52 6.57
C ARG A 209 -2.48 7.33 5.85
N VAL A 210 -3.33 6.46 5.33
CA VAL A 210 -2.98 5.48 4.31
C VAL A 210 -3.90 5.63 3.10
N ASP A 211 -3.31 5.56 1.90
CA ASP A 211 -4.01 5.43 0.63
C ASP A 211 -3.35 4.34 -0.22
N ALA A 212 -4.14 3.61 -1.00
CA ALA A 212 -3.63 2.59 -1.90
C ALA A 212 -4.46 2.48 -3.18
N THR A 213 -3.77 2.15 -4.26
CA THR A 213 -4.38 1.76 -5.53
C THR A 213 -3.91 0.37 -5.91
N PHE A 214 -4.85 -0.52 -6.20
CA PHE A 214 -4.60 -1.87 -6.68
C PHE A 214 -5.06 -1.99 -8.13
N TRP A 215 -4.26 -2.67 -8.95
CA TRP A 215 -4.57 -3.04 -10.31
C TRP A 215 -4.58 -4.55 -10.42
N ILE A 216 -5.77 -5.11 -10.58
CA ILE A 216 -5.97 -6.55 -10.78
C ILE A 216 -6.01 -6.77 -12.29
N GLU A 217 -5.03 -7.48 -12.82
CA GLU A 217 -4.80 -7.55 -14.26
C GLU A 217 -4.85 -8.98 -14.78
N THR A 218 -5.28 -9.11 -16.02
CA THR A 218 -5.01 -10.29 -16.85
C THR A 218 -3.97 -9.89 -17.89
N VAL A 219 -2.84 -10.59 -17.90
CA VAL A 219 -1.74 -10.35 -18.83
C VAL A 219 -1.48 -11.55 -19.70
N GLN A 220 -0.98 -11.31 -20.90
CA GLN A 220 -0.40 -12.31 -21.78
C GLN A 220 1.12 -12.18 -21.77
N LEU A 221 1.80 -13.29 -21.53
CA LEU A 221 3.26 -13.39 -21.55
C LEU A 221 3.79 -13.58 -22.99
N PRO A 222 5.10 -13.41 -23.23
CA PRO A 222 5.70 -13.60 -24.55
C PRO A 222 5.46 -14.99 -25.19
N ASP A 223 5.32 -16.03 -24.36
CA ASP A 223 5.01 -17.39 -24.80
C ASP A 223 3.52 -17.62 -25.13
N GLY A 224 2.70 -16.58 -24.99
CA GLY A 224 1.27 -16.60 -25.24
C GLY A 224 0.42 -17.01 -24.03
N ALA A 225 1.03 -17.45 -22.91
CA ALA A 225 0.31 -17.85 -21.71
C ALA A 225 -0.41 -16.65 -21.07
N ARG A 226 -1.62 -16.89 -20.54
CA ARG A 226 -2.38 -15.87 -19.80
C ARG A 226 -2.22 -16.07 -18.30
N LYS A 227 -1.87 -15.00 -17.59
CA LYS A 227 -1.73 -15.00 -16.13
C LYS A 227 -2.54 -13.89 -15.49
N ARG A 228 -2.85 -14.07 -14.20
CA ARG A 228 -3.36 -13.02 -13.33
C ARG A 228 -2.20 -12.42 -12.55
N GLN A 229 -2.16 -11.10 -12.50
CA GLN A 229 -1.22 -10.38 -11.64
C GLN A 229 -1.97 -9.32 -10.81
N LEU A 230 -1.34 -8.92 -9.72
CA LEU A 230 -1.76 -7.82 -8.87
C LEU A 230 -0.60 -6.83 -8.79
N GLN A 231 -0.82 -5.61 -9.27
CA GLN A 231 0.06 -4.49 -8.98
C GLN A 231 -0.57 -3.59 -7.92
N TYR A 232 0.22 -3.01 -7.04
CA TYR A 232 -0.29 -1.99 -6.14
C TYR A 232 0.75 -0.90 -5.86
N THR A 233 0.23 0.27 -5.51
CA THR A 233 0.98 1.33 -4.84
C THR A 233 0.22 1.68 -3.57
N GLN A 234 0.94 1.71 -2.44
CA GLN A 234 0.40 2.08 -1.14
C GLN A 234 1.30 3.14 -0.54
N ARG A 235 0.68 4.23 -0.08
CA ARG A 235 1.36 5.31 0.63
C ARG A 235 0.80 5.42 2.04
N VAL A 236 1.71 5.30 3.01
CA VAL A 236 1.48 5.61 4.42
C VAL A 236 2.13 6.97 4.70
N ILE A 237 1.38 7.92 5.23
CA ILE A 237 1.90 9.19 5.72
C ILE A 237 2.20 9.05 7.21
N LEU A 238 3.47 9.22 7.58
CA LEU A 238 3.89 9.32 8.98
C LEU A 238 4.10 10.79 9.34
N ASP A 239 3.41 11.30 10.35
CA ASP A 239 3.55 12.66 10.84
C ASP A 239 4.43 12.67 12.09
N PHE A 240 5.57 13.34 12.01
CA PHE A 240 6.44 13.62 13.16
C PHE A 240 7.43 14.74 12.83
N ASN A 241 7.92 15.41 13.88
CA ASN A 241 8.88 16.52 13.76
C ASN A 241 8.42 17.65 12.80
N GLY A 242 7.11 17.93 12.79
CA GLY A 242 6.51 18.98 11.93
C GLY A 242 6.38 18.63 10.44
N LEU A 243 6.77 17.41 10.05
CA LEU A 243 6.74 16.94 8.67
C LEU A 243 5.85 15.71 8.53
N SER A 244 5.26 15.58 7.36
CA SER A 244 4.63 14.36 6.83
C SER A 244 5.65 13.63 5.98
N TRP A 245 5.89 12.36 6.29
CA TRP A 245 6.88 11.49 5.67
C TRP A 245 6.19 10.38 4.88
N PRO A 246 6.12 10.46 3.55
CA PRO A 246 5.54 9.41 2.74
C PRO A 246 6.38 8.13 2.76
N HIS A 247 5.77 7.05 3.22
CA HIS A 247 6.30 5.69 3.15
C HIS A 247 5.54 4.94 2.07
N VAL A 248 6.23 4.64 0.98
CA VAL A 248 5.62 4.09 -0.23
C VAL A 248 6.07 2.65 -0.44
N SER A 249 5.10 1.76 -0.63
CA SER A 249 5.30 0.36 -1.02
C SER A 249 4.67 0.14 -2.39
N VAL A 250 5.42 -0.51 -3.28
CA VAL A 250 4.98 -0.87 -4.63
C VAL A 250 5.36 -2.31 -4.90
N ALA A 251 4.47 -3.08 -5.52
CA ALA A 251 4.78 -4.45 -5.89
C ALA A 251 4.04 -4.89 -7.16
N THR A 252 4.61 -5.90 -7.81
CA THR A 252 3.95 -6.70 -8.87
C THR A 252 3.97 -8.15 -8.43
N LEU A 253 2.80 -8.69 -8.10
CA LEU A 253 2.61 -10.06 -7.62
C LEU A 253 1.96 -10.90 -8.72
N GLU A 254 2.48 -12.10 -8.96
CA GLU A 254 1.86 -13.07 -9.86
C GLU A 254 1.05 -14.08 -9.05
N LYS A 255 -0.14 -14.45 -9.56
CA LYS A 255 -0.92 -15.53 -8.93
C LYS A 255 -0.18 -16.86 -9.12
N ILE A 256 0.05 -17.55 -8.00
CA ILE A 256 0.62 -18.92 -7.94
C ILE A 256 -0.52 -19.94 -7.92
#